data_AF-A0A6L7I1E2-F1
#
_entry.id   AF-A0A6L7I1E2-F1
#
_cell.length_a   1.000
_cell.length_b   1.000
_cell.length_c   1.000
_cell.angle_alpha   90.00
_cell.angle_beta   90.00
_cell.angle_gamma   90.00
#
_symmetry.space_group_name_H-M   'P 1'
#
loop_
_entity.id
_entity.type
_entity.pdbx_description
1 polymer ?
#
loop_
_entity_poly.entity_id
_entity_poly.type
_entity_poly.pdbx_seq_one_letter_code
_entity_poly.pdbx_strand_id
1 'polypeptide(L)'
;MSLTDLKRRKSKPRKKLSVEEFIEDANNYAFGQPSLVNRVKKQRKTNTKVKQKKQASRIFRHATFTLTETSIAQLNTLAKESKVAKSRLIRMMITEFARKSKEELQALIELSQD
;
A
#
# COMPACT_ATOMS: atom_id res chain seq x y z
N MET A 1 -5.31 -15.75 -10.46
CA MET A 1 -3.98 -15.26 -10.03
C MET A 1 -2.95 -15.84 -11.00
N SER A 2 -2.35 -15.04 -11.88
CA SER A 2 -1.43 -15.55 -12.92
C SER A 2 -0.03 -15.82 -12.36
N LEU A 3 0.57 -16.96 -12.73
CA LEU A 3 1.93 -17.38 -12.33
C LEU A 3 3.06 -16.50 -12.89
N THR A 4 2.71 -15.41 -13.58
CA THR A 4 3.64 -14.45 -14.22
C THR A 4 4.41 -13.59 -13.21
N ASP A 5 3.93 -13.47 -11.97
CA ASP A 5 4.56 -12.63 -10.95
C ASP A 5 5.67 -13.34 -10.15
N LEU A 6 5.84 -14.66 -10.32
CA LEU A 6 6.96 -15.38 -9.73
C LEU A 6 8.25 -15.20 -10.55
N LYS A 7 8.48 -13.99 -11.08
CA LYS A 7 9.75 -13.59 -11.67
C LYS A 7 10.81 -13.72 -10.58
N ARG A 8 11.63 -14.78 -10.65
CA ARG A 8 12.78 -15.02 -9.79
C ARG A 8 13.68 -13.79 -9.81
N ARG A 9 13.54 -12.90 -8.82
CA ARG A 9 14.43 -11.75 -8.66
C ARG A 9 15.83 -12.31 -8.41
N LYS A 10 16.83 -11.82 -9.13
CA LYS A 10 18.23 -12.19 -8.89
C LYS A 10 18.54 -11.94 -7.40
N SER A 11 19.04 -12.96 -6.71
CA SER A 11 19.41 -12.84 -5.30
C SER A 11 20.47 -11.74 -5.18
N LYS A 12 20.30 -10.85 -4.20
CA LYS A 12 21.29 -9.79 -3.96
C LYS A 12 22.62 -10.46 -3.59
N PRO A 13 23.76 -9.97 -4.10
CA PRO A 13 25.06 -10.52 -3.72
C PRO A 13 25.21 -10.43 -2.21
N ARG A 14 25.41 -11.59 -1.57
CA ARG A 14 25.71 -11.67 -0.14
C ARG A 14 27.14 -11.20 0.06
N LYS A 15 27.36 -10.34 1.05
CA LYS A 15 28.72 -9.96 1.44
C LYS A 15 29.42 -11.20 2.01
N LYS A 16 30.67 -11.41 1.64
CA LYS A 16 31.52 -12.43 2.24
C LYS A 16 31.87 -11.94 3.66
N LEU A 17 31.51 -12.73 4.67
CA LEU A 17 31.85 -12.47 6.07
C LEU A 17 33.22 -13.11 6.35
N SER A 18 34.05 -12.49 7.20
CA SER A 18 35.26 -13.14 7.71
C SER A 18 34.89 -14.21 8.74
N VAL A 19 35.83 -15.11 9.02
CA VAL A 19 35.69 -16.12 10.08
C VAL A 19 35.52 -15.44 11.43
N GLU A 20 36.31 -14.40 11.73
CA GLU A 20 36.23 -13.62 12.97
C GLU A 20 34.87 -12.93 13.11
N GLU A 21 34.36 -12.32 12.03
CA GLU A 21 33.05 -11.64 12.02
C GLU A 21 31.91 -12.64 12.29
N PHE A 22 32.02 -13.87 11.78
CA PHE A 22 31.05 -14.93 12.02
C PHE A 22 31.08 -15.42 13.47
N ILE A 23 32.27 -15.62 14.05
CA ILE A 23 32.45 -16.05 15.44
C ILE A 23 31.90 -15.01 16.40
N GLU A 24 32.21 -13.73 16.17
CA GLU A 24 31.69 -12.63 17.00
C GLU A 24 30.17 -12.52 16.91
N ASP A 25 29.58 -12.68 15.71
CA ASP A 25 28.12 -12.62 15.56
C ASP A 25 27.40 -13.81 16.23
N ALA A 26 28.03 -14.99 16.22
CA ALA A 26 27.53 -16.18 16.94
C ALA A 26 27.57 -15.97 18.46
N ASN A 27 28.66 -15.41 18.98
CA ASN A 27 28.76 -15.04 20.38
C ASN A 27 27.69 -14.01 20.75
N ASN A 28 27.54 -12.94 19.96
CA ASN A 28 26.51 -11.94 20.18
C ASN A 28 25.11 -12.57 20.20
N TYR A 29 24.81 -13.50 19.29
CA TYR A 29 23.54 -14.22 19.29
C TYR A 29 23.33 -15.04 20.58
N ALA A 30 24.35 -15.78 21.03
CA ALA A 30 24.29 -16.54 22.28
C ALA A 30 24.03 -15.65 23.50
N PHE A 31 24.61 -14.44 23.52
CA PHE A 31 24.40 -13.44 24.57
C PHE A 31 23.15 -12.56 24.37
N GLY A 32 22.32 -12.82 23.35
CA GLY A 32 21.13 -12.01 23.04
C GLY A 32 21.45 -10.58 22.56
N GLN A 33 22.69 -10.32 22.18
CA GLN A 33 23.17 -9.03 21.70
C GLN A 33 22.90 -8.84 20.20
N PRO A 34 22.72 -7.59 19.73
CA PRO A 34 22.40 -7.33 18.35
C PRO A 34 23.61 -7.58 17.43
N SER A 35 23.35 -8.37 16.38
CA SER A 35 24.31 -8.71 15.33
C SER A 35 25.04 -7.49 14.74
N LEU A 36 26.35 -7.63 14.54
CA LEU A 36 27.24 -6.60 13.98
C LEU A 36 26.79 -6.19 12.58
N VAL A 37 26.30 -7.15 11.78
CA VAL A 37 25.79 -6.92 10.42
C VAL A 37 24.58 -5.98 10.41
N ASN A 38 23.79 -5.97 11.49
CA ASN A 38 22.65 -5.07 11.64
C ASN A 38 23.05 -3.66 12.11
N ARG A 39 24.16 -3.52 12.85
CA ARG A 39 24.68 -2.21 13.28
C ARG A 39 25.17 -1.37 12.10
N VAL A 40 25.89 -1.98 11.15
CA VAL A 40 26.37 -1.29 9.93
C VAL A 40 25.21 -0.80 9.05
N LYS A 41 24.11 -1.55 8.97
CA LYS A 41 22.90 -1.12 8.23
C LYS A 41 22.18 0.05 8.90
N LYS A 42 22.27 0.18 10.23
CA LYS A 42 21.62 1.25 10.99
C LYS A 42 22.42 2.55 10.90
N GLN A 43 23.75 2.49 10.96
CA GLN A 43 24.61 3.69 10.86
C GLN A 43 24.63 4.33 9.47
N ARG A 44 24.43 3.56 8.39
CA ARG A 44 24.31 4.14 7.03
C ARG A 44 23.01 4.92 6.78
N LYS A 45 22.03 4.86 7.69
CA LYS A 45 20.72 5.53 7.54
C LYS A 45 20.60 6.85 8.31
N THR A 46 21.62 7.27 9.06
CA THR A 46 21.50 8.40 10.01
C THR A 46 21.95 9.77 9.48
N ASN A 47 22.60 9.86 8.32
CA ASN A 47 23.18 11.14 7.84
C ASN A 47 22.38 11.90 6.78
N THR A 48 21.16 11.49 6.44
CA THR A 48 20.25 12.30 5.61
C THR A 48 18.94 12.52 6.34
N LYS A 49 18.92 13.47 7.29
CA LYS A 49 17.68 14.06 7.82
C LYS A 49 17.04 14.96 6.75
N VAL A 50 16.62 14.37 5.64
CA VAL A 50 15.60 15.03 4.81
C VAL A 50 14.31 14.92 5.61
N LYS A 51 13.80 16.05 6.11
CA LYS A 51 12.46 16.18 6.68
C LYS A 51 11.42 15.97 5.57
N GLN A 52 11.37 14.79 4.97
CA GLN A 52 10.18 14.36 4.28
C GLN A 52 9.16 14.12 5.39
N LYS A 53 8.23 15.07 5.56
CA LYS A 53 6.94 14.77 6.17
C LYS A 53 6.43 13.54 5.43
N LYS A 54 6.65 12.36 6.01
CA LYS A 54 6.01 11.13 5.56
C LYS A 54 4.54 11.43 5.78
N GLN A 55 3.86 11.89 4.73
CA GLN A 55 2.43 11.71 4.60
C GLN A 55 2.24 10.24 4.92
N ALA A 56 1.78 9.94 6.14
CA ALA A 56 1.61 8.57 6.58
C ALA A 56 0.84 7.90 5.46
N SER A 57 1.46 6.91 4.80
CA SER A 57 0.87 6.30 3.62
C SER A 57 -0.51 5.83 4.04
N ARG A 58 -1.56 6.52 3.56
CA ARG A 58 -2.91 6.28 4.06
C ARG A 58 -3.20 4.81 3.79
N ILE A 59 -3.45 4.07 4.86
CA ILE A 59 -3.71 2.63 4.76
C ILE A 59 -5.13 2.50 4.21
N PHE A 60 -5.25 2.15 2.94
CA PHE A 60 -6.54 1.85 2.32
C PHE A 60 -6.84 0.36 2.51
N ARG A 61 -8.04 0.05 3.00
CA ARG A 61 -8.54 -1.32 3.07
C ARG A 61 -9.21 -1.70 1.75
N HIS A 62 -9.04 -2.94 1.31
CA HIS A 62 -9.77 -3.48 0.16
C HIS A 62 -11.20 -3.82 0.56
N ALA A 63 -12.13 -3.64 -0.36
CA ALA A 63 -13.54 -3.99 -0.20
C ALA A 63 -14.08 -4.57 -1.52
N THR A 64 -15.03 -5.50 -1.41
CA THR A 64 -15.77 -6.10 -2.52
C THR A 64 -17.22 -5.64 -2.45
N PHE A 65 -17.76 -5.19 -3.57
CA PHE A 65 -19.14 -4.71 -3.69
C PHE A 65 -19.87 -5.48 -4.78
N THR A 66 -21.15 -5.73 -4.57
CA THR A 66 -22.04 -6.23 -5.62
C THR A 66 -22.49 -5.05 -6.47
N LEU A 67 -22.23 -5.11 -7.77
CA LEU A 67 -22.59 -4.07 -8.74
C LEU A 67 -23.24 -4.74 -9.95
N THR A 68 -24.17 -4.03 -10.59
CA THR A 68 -24.72 -4.44 -11.89
C THR A 68 -23.67 -4.30 -12.99
N GLU A 69 -23.79 -5.08 -14.07
CA GLU A 69 -22.83 -5.04 -15.18
C GLU A 69 -22.81 -3.67 -15.87
N THR A 70 -23.98 -3.03 -15.96
CA THR A 70 -24.14 -1.66 -16.44
C THR A 70 -23.35 -0.66 -15.59
N SER A 71 -23.44 -0.77 -14.27
CA SER A 71 -22.67 0.07 -13.33
C SER A 71 -21.17 -0.14 -13.47
N ILE A 72 -20.71 -1.38 -13.66
CA ILE A 72 -19.29 -1.68 -13.88
C ILE A 72 -18.81 -1.03 -15.19
N ALA A 73 -19.59 -1.12 -16.26
CA ALA A 73 -19.28 -0.49 -17.54
C ALA A 73 -19.19 1.04 -17.41
N GLN A 74 -20.17 1.68 -16.78
CA GLN A 74 -20.19 3.12 -16.53
C GLN A 74 -19.01 3.58 -15.66
N LEU A 75 -18.68 2.86 -14.60
CA LEU A 75 -17.51 3.18 -13.78
C LEU A 75 -16.20 3.06 -14.58
N ASN A 76 -16.13 2.12 -15.53
CA ASN A 76 -14.97 1.94 -16.40
C ASN A 76 -14.82 3.09 -17.40
N THR A 77 -15.90 3.55 -18.02
CA THR A 77 -15.85 4.68 -18.97
C THR A 77 -15.44 5.96 -18.25
N LEU A 78 -16.07 6.27 -17.11
CA LEU A 78 -15.75 7.44 -16.29
C LEU A 78 -14.28 7.44 -15.83
N ALA A 79 -13.74 6.29 -15.42
CA ALA A 79 -12.34 6.19 -15.02
C ALA A 79 -11.37 6.44 -16.17
N LYS A 80 -11.72 5.99 -17.39
CA LYS A 80 -10.91 6.21 -18.60
C LYS A 80 -10.92 7.68 -19.02
N GLU A 81 -12.09 8.31 -19.04
CA GLU A 81 -12.27 9.70 -19.45
C GLU A 81 -11.63 10.69 -18.47
N SER A 82 -11.92 10.52 -17.18
CA SER A 82 -11.39 11.41 -16.12
C SER A 82 -9.92 11.18 -15.81
N LYS A 83 -9.33 10.07 -16.28
CA LYS A 83 -7.99 9.59 -15.89
C LYS A 83 -7.84 9.40 -14.37
N VAL A 84 -8.95 9.15 -13.68
CA VAL A 84 -9.00 8.88 -12.23
C VAL A 84 -9.23 7.39 -12.00
N ALA A 85 -8.48 6.80 -11.06
CA ALA A 85 -8.68 5.39 -10.70
C ALA A 85 -10.09 5.13 -10.13
N LYS A 86 -10.70 3.99 -10.47
CA LYS A 86 -12.05 3.59 -10.04
C LYS A 86 -12.26 3.72 -8.53
N SER A 87 -11.31 3.22 -7.73
CA SER A 87 -11.39 3.30 -6.26
C SER A 87 -11.35 4.73 -5.73
N ARG A 88 -10.71 5.67 -6.46
CA ARG A 88 -10.71 7.09 -6.10
C ARG A 88 -12.03 7.76 -6.48
N LEU A 89 -12.59 7.42 -7.65
CA LEU A 89 -13.93 7.89 -8.04
C LEU A 89 -14.98 7.48 -7.01
N ILE A 90 -15.02 6.21 -6.61
CA ILE A 90 -15.95 5.73 -5.57
C ILE A 90 -15.80 6.54 -4.28
N ARG A 91 -14.57 6.79 -3.81
CA ARG A 91 -14.34 7.62 -2.61
C ARG A 91 -14.81 9.07 -2.78
N MET A 92 -14.62 9.66 -3.95
CA MET A 92 -15.10 11.01 -4.26
C MET A 92 -16.63 11.04 -4.23
N MET A 93 -17.28 10.09 -4.91
CA MET A 93 -18.74 9.97 -4.92
C MET A 93 -19.29 9.79 -3.50
N ILE A 94 -18.68 8.94 -2.67
CA ILE A 94 -19.08 8.77 -1.26
C ILE A 94 -18.93 10.09 -0.47
N THR A 95 -17.84 10.84 -0.70
CA THR A 95 -17.60 12.11 0.00
C THR A 95 -18.64 13.16 -0.40
N GLU A 96 -18.95 13.26 -1.69
CA GLU A 96 -20.01 14.14 -2.20
C GLU A 96 -21.38 13.72 -1.68
N PHE A 97 -21.67 12.42 -1.67
CA PHE A 97 -22.93 11.88 -1.16
C PHE A 97 -23.09 12.15 0.34
N ALA A 98 -22.03 12.03 1.13
CA ALA A 98 -22.04 12.32 2.57
C ALA A 98 -22.24 13.81 2.90
N ARG A 99 -22.03 14.72 1.95
CA ARG A 99 -22.27 16.16 2.12
C ARG A 99 -23.72 16.57 1.87
N LYS A 100 -24.50 15.75 1.16
CA LYS A 100 -25.91 16.04 0.84
C LYS A 100 -26.79 15.98 2.09
N SER A 101 -27.92 16.69 2.05
CA SER A 101 -28.91 16.66 3.12
C SER A 101 -29.63 15.30 3.18
N LYS A 102 -30.21 14.96 4.33
CA LYS A 102 -30.94 13.69 4.50
C LYS A 102 -32.13 13.58 3.55
N GLU A 103 -32.80 14.69 3.27
CA GLU A 103 -33.96 14.76 2.38
C GLU A 103 -33.57 14.52 0.92
N GLU A 104 -32.49 15.15 0.45
CA GLU A 104 -31.94 14.92 -0.89
C GLU A 104 -31.50 13.47 -1.08
N LEU A 105 -30.91 12.87 -0.04
CA LEU A 105 -30.50 11.48 -0.05
C LEU A 105 -31.69 10.53 -0.19
N GLN A 106 -32.77 10.77 0.56
CA GLN A 106 -33.98 9.96 0.48
C GLN A 106 -34.61 10.04 -0.91
N ALA A 107 -34.76 11.25 -1.46
CA ALA A 107 -35.29 11.45 -2.81
C ALA A 107 -34.45 10.72 -3.88
N LEU A 108 -33.13 10.71 -3.74
CA LEU A 108 -32.23 10.06 -4.69
C LEU A 108 -32.32 8.53 -4.61
N ILE A 109 -32.49 7.97 -3.40
CA ILE A 109 -32.70 6.53 -3.18
C ILE A 109 -34.06 6.09 -3.75
N GLU A 110 -35.10 6.90 -3.58
CA GLU A 110 -36.42 6.62 -4.16
C GLU A 110 -36.41 6.64 -5.69
N LEU A 111 -35.63 7.54 -6.28
CA LEU A 111 -35.47 7.61 -7.74
C LEU A 111 -34.61 6.47 -8.30
N SER A 112 -33.65 5.96 -7.52
CA SER A 112 -32.69 4.94 -7.94
C SER A 112 -33.15 3.50 -7.67
N GLN A 113 -34.46 3.24 -7.72
CA GLN A 113 -34.99 1.88 -7.59
C GLN A 113 -34.61 1.09 -8.86
N ASP A 114 -33.55 0.29 -8.76
CA ASP A 114 -33.21 -0.81 -9.68
C ASP A 114 -34.19 -1.99 -9.53
#